data_AF-A0AAU7T1H6-F1
#
_entry.id   AF-A0AAU7T1H6-F1
#
_cell.length_a   1.000
_cell.length_b   1.000
_cell.length_c   1.000
_cell.angle_alpha   90.00
_cell.angle_beta   90.00
_cell.angle_gamma   90.00
#
_symmetry.space_group_name_H-M   'P 1'
#
loop_
_entity.id
_entity.type
_entity.pdbx_description
1 polymer ?
#
loop_
_entity_poly.entity_id
_entity_poly.type
_entity_poly.pdbx_seq_one_letter_code
_entity_poly.pdbx_strand_id
1 'polypeptide(L)'
;MKYSNEKIVKALLLAPLPLLIFTAVLFIIMNQEYSLSSIFVIFIGHGLVYLAYCISNVPFSFMFSILLNRYSILNLLTICINSLIIATPFFVLLGWSHTGEISKEWWKMYTNTWTILMALLPGLCYWLFLINLNDKE
;
A
#
# COMPACT_ATOMS: atom_id res chain seq x y z
N MET A 1 15.23 -11.95 -12.64
CA MET A 1 14.30 -11.34 -13.62
C MET A 1 14.48 -9.83 -13.53
N LYS A 2 14.60 -9.13 -14.65
CA LYS A 2 14.66 -7.66 -14.66
C LYS A 2 13.34 -7.15 -15.21
N TYR A 3 12.75 -6.18 -14.52
CA TYR A 3 11.50 -5.53 -14.92
C TYR A 3 11.79 -4.18 -15.56
N SER A 4 10.97 -3.77 -16.53
CA SER A 4 11.05 -2.42 -17.09
C SER A 4 10.56 -1.38 -16.08
N ASN A 5 11.05 -0.14 -16.18
CA ASN A 5 10.61 0.95 -15.31
C ASN A 5 9.10 1.19 -15.43
N GLU A 6 8.55 1.10 -16.65
CA GLU A 6 7.12 1.24 -16.90
C GLU A 6 6.30 0.19 -16.14
N LYS A 7 6.75 -1.06 -16.16
CA LYS A 7 6.10 -2.16 -15.44
C LYS A 7 6.13 -1.96 -13.94
N ILE A 8 7.27 -1.51 -13.40
CA ILE A 8 7.40 -1.17 -11.98
C ILE A 8 6.40 -0.07 -11.60
N VAL A 9 6.33 1.04 -12.36
CA VAL A 9 5.41 2.14 -12.07
C VAL A 9 3.95 1.67 -12.13
N LYS A 10 3.56 0.95 -13.19
CA LYS A 10 2.19 0.43 -13.32
C LYS A 10 1.81 -0.48 -12.16
N ALA A 11 2.69 -1.42 -11.79
CA ALA A 11 2.43 -2.33 -10.69
C ALA A 11 2.31 -1.58 -9.34
N LEU A 12 3.13 -0.55 -9.10
CA LEU A 12 3.05 0.28 -7.89
C LEU A 12 1.75 1.10 -7.82
N LEU A 13 1.27 1.64 -8.95
CA LEU A 13 0.00 2.36 -9.01
C LEU A 13 -1.21 1.45 -8.77
N LEU A 14 -1.13 0.19 -9.21
CA LEU A 14 -2.22 -0.78 -9.02
C LEU A 14 -2.20 -1.42 -7.62
N ALA A 15 -1.05 -1.50 -6.98
CA ALA A 15 -0.82 -2.17 -5.69
C ALA A 15 -1.84 -1.86 -4.58
N PRO A 16 -2.25 -0.59 -4.31
CA PRO A 16 -3.17 -0.29 -3.22
C PRO A 16 -4.65 -0.56 -3.56
N LEU A 17 -5.01 -0.69 -4.85
CA LEU A 17 -6.41 -0.76 -5.27
C LEU A 17 -7.18 -1.96 -4.67
N PRO A 18 -6.63 -3.20 -4.65
CA PRO A 18 -7.33 -4.32 -4.04
C PRO A 18 -7.64 -4.08 -2.56
N LEU A 19 -6.68 -3.52 -1.81
CA LEU A 19 -6.88 -3.18 -0.41
C LEU A 19 -7.97 -2.12 -0.24
N LEU A 20 -7.91 -1.04 -1.01
CA LEU A 20 -8.88 0.07 -0.92
C LEU A 20 -10.30 -0.37 -1.29
N ILE A 21 -10.46 -1.20 -2.32
CA ILE A 21 -11.76 -1.76 -2.69
C ILE A 21 -12.28 -2.66 -1.57
N PHE A 22 -11.42 -3.54 -1.03
CA PHE A 22 -11.80 -4.43 0.06
C PHE A 22 -12.23 -3.66 1.31
N THR A 23 -11.49 -2.63 1.71
CA THR A 23 -11.86 -1.80 2.88
C THR A 23 -13.12 -0.98 2.64
N ALA A 24 -13.34 -0.47 1.43
CA ALA A 24 -14.57 0.24 1.08
C ALA A 24 -15.79 -0.66 1.20
N VAL A 25 -15.71 -1.88 0.65
CA VAL A 25 -16.80 -2.87 0.72
C VAL A 25 -17.08 -3.28 2.17
N LEU A 26 -16.03 -3.58 2.96
CA LEU A 26 -16.19 -3.91 4.37
C LEU A 26 -16.86 -2.78 5.14
N PHE A 27 -16.45 -1.53 4.89
CA PHE A 27 -17.03 -0.36 5.55
C PHE A 27 -18.52 -0.21 5.25
N ILE A 28 -18.94 -0.40 3.99
CA ILE A 28 -20.35 -0.37 3.58
C ILE A 28 -21.16 -1.44 4.32
N ILE A 29 -20.67 -2.69 4.35
CA ILE A 29 -21.36 -3.82 4.95
C ILE A 29 -21.50 -3.63 6.47
N MET A 30 -20.41 -3.26 7.15
CA MET A 30 -20.38 -3.13 8.60
C MET A 30 -21.26 -1.98 9.11
N ASN A 31 -21.37 -0.89 8.34
CA ASN A 31 -22.18 0.27 8.71
C ASN A 31 -23.58 0.25 8.10
N GLN A 32 -23.93 -0.78 7.32
CA GLN A 32 -25.20 -0.89 6.59
C GLN A 32 -25.49 0.33 5.67
N GLU A 33 -24.44 0.94 5.14
CA GLU A 33 -24.49 2.17 4.34
C GLU A 33 -24.77 1.87 2.87
N TYR A 34 -26.01 1.45 2.56
CA TYR A 34 -26.42 1.05 1.21
C TYR A 34 -27.01 2.18 0.37
N SER A 35 -27.11 3.40 0.91
CA SER A 35 -27.60 4.54 0.14
C SER A 35 -26.59 4.91 -0.95
N LEU A 36 -27.08 5.25 -2.14
CA LEU A 36 -26.21 5.59 -3.28
C LEU A 36 -25.31 6.80 -2.96
N SER A 37 -25.83 7.77 -2.23
CA SER A 37 -25.07 8.91 -1.72
C SER A 37 -23.95 8.49 -0.75
N SER A 38 -24.23 7.61 0.21
CA SER A 38 -23.22 7.12 1.16
C SER A 38 -22.12 6.36 0.44
N ILE A 39 -22.49 5.47 -0.49
CA ILE A 39 -21.55 4.69 -1.31
C ILE A 39 -20.63 5.65 -2.09
N PHE A 40 -21.18 6.67 -2.73
CA PHE A 40 -20.41 7.66 -3.48
C PHE A 40 -19.40 8.41 -2.59
N VAL A 41 -19.82 8.86 -1.40
CA VAL A 41 -18.93 9.52 -0.43
C VAL A 41 -17.81 8.60 0.03
N ILE A 42 -18.10 7.32 0.29
CA ILE A 42 -17.10 6.32 0.70
C ILE A 42 -16.04 6.14 -0.39
N PHE A 43 -16.45 6.03 -1.65
CA PHE A 43 -15.52 5.90 -2.77
C PHE A 43 -14.70 7.17 -2.99
N ILE A 44 -15.27 8.37 -2.82
CA ILE A 44 -14.49 9.62 -2.84
C ILE A 44 -13.42 9.60 -1.75
N GLY A 45 -13.78 9.22 -0.52
CA GLY A 45 -12.83 9.11 0.59
C GLY A 45 -11.68 8.16 0.28
N HIS A 46 -11.98 6.97 -0.25
CA HIS A 46 -10.95 6.01 -0.67
C HIS A 46 -10.12 6.53 -1.86
N GLY A 47 -10.72 7.31 -2.77
CA GLY A 47 -10.01 7.99 -3.84
C GLY A 47 -9.00 9.01 -3.32
N LEU A 48 -9.32 9.75 -2.26
CA LEU A 48 -8.36 10.66 -1.61
C LEU A 48 -7.20 9.89 -0.95
N VAL A 49 -7.49 8.77 -0.30
CA VAL A 49 -6.44 7.89 0.27
C VAL A 49 -5.55 7.34 -0.84
N TYR A 50 -6.11 6.94 -1.98
CA TYR A 50 -5.36 6.52 -3.15
C TYR A 50 -4.42 7.61 -3.68
N LEU A 51 -4.91 8.85 -3.78
CA LEU A 51 -4.09 9.98 -4.22
C LEU A 51 -2.93 10.25 -3.24
N ALA A 52 -3.21 10.20 -1.93
CA ALA A 52 -2.17 10.34 -0.91
C ALA A 52 -1.10 9.24 -1.03
N TYR A 53 -1.51 7.98 -1.27
CA TYR A 53 -0.61 6.88 -1.55
C TYR A 53 0.24 7.15 -2.80
N CYS A 54 -0.37 7.63 -3.89
CA CYS A 54 0.33 7.92 -5.15
C CYS A 54 1.39 9.02 -5.00
N ILE A 55 1.08 10.08 -4.26
CA ILE A 55 2.00 11.21 -4.06
C ILE A 55 3.14 10.82 -3.13
N SER A 56 2.85 10.01 -2.09
CA SER A 56 3.83 9.71 -1.05
C SER A 56 4.53 8.37 -1.25
N ASN A 57 3.80 7.25 -1.27
CA ASN A 57 4.40 5.91 -1.26
C ASN A 57 5.01 5.49 -2.59
N VAL A 58 4.41 5.88 -3.72
CA VAL A 58 4.86 5.43 -5.05
C VAL A 58 6.28 5.92 -5.36
N PRO A 59 6.65 7.22 -5.19
CA PRO A 59 8.02 7.68 -5.44
C PRO A 59 9.09 6.93 -4.66
N PHE A 60 8.89 6.74 -3.34
CA PHE A 60 9.86 6.02 -2.51
C PHE A 60 9.94 4.54 -2.90
N SER A 61 8.79 3.88 -3.07
CA SER A 61 8.74 2.47 -3.46
C SER A 61 9.36 2.24 -4.84
N PHE A 62 9.22 3.21 -5.76
CA PHE A 62 9.84 3.18 -7.08
C PHE A 62 11.36 3.25 -7.01
N MET A 63 11.91 4.16 -6.19
CA MET A 63 13.37 4.25 -5.98
C MET A 63 13.95 2.93 -5.46
N PHE A 64 13.34 2.35 -4.43
CA PHE A 64 13.77 1.04 -3.90
C PHE A 64 13.61 -0.08 -4.94
N SER A 65 12.49 -0.08 -5.68
CA SER A 65 12.25 -1.10 -6.71
C SER A 65 13.30 -1.05 -7.82
N ILE A 66 13.67 0.13 -8.31
CA ILE A 66 14.76 0.27 -9.30
C ILE A 66 16.08 -0.27 -8.74
N LEU A 67 16.42 0.09 -7.50
CA LEU A 67 17.65 -0.34 -6.86
C LEU A 67 17.72 -1.86 -6.76
N LEU A 68 16.67 -2.48 -6.22
CA LEU A 68 16.56 -3.93 -6.07
C LEU A 68 16.54 -4.63 -7.44
N ASN A 69 15.88 -4.05 -8.44
CA ASN A 69 15.81 -4.58 -9.81
C ASN A 69 17.19 -4.54 -10.50
N ARG A 70 17.98 -3.49 -10.26
CA ARG A 70 19.36 -3.37 -10.77
C ARG A 70 20.23 -4.52 -10.26
N TYR A 71 20.10 -4.87 -8.99
CA TYR A 71 20.80 -6.01 -8.38
C TYR A 71 20.13 -7.36 -8.63
N SER A 72 19.05 -7.42 -9.43
CA SER A 72 18.28 -8.64 -9.72
C SER A 72 17.72 -9.36 -8.48
N ILE A 73 17.51 -8.61 -7.39
CA ILE A 73 16.96 -9.12 -6.12
C ILE A 73 15.54 -8.65 -5.85
N LEU A 74 14.92 -7.90 -6.78
CA LEU A 74 13.50 -7.50 -6.68
C LEU A 74 12.59 -8.73 -6.75
N ASN A 75 12.27 -9.28 -5.58
CA ASN A 75 11.44 -10.47 -5.37
C ASN A 75 10.45 -10.23 -4.22
N LEU A 76 9.53 -11.18 -4.02
CA LEU A 76 8.49 -11.12 -3.00
C LEU A 76 9.03 -10.75 -1.60
N LEU A 77 10.12 -11.40 -1.15
CA LEU A 77 10.69 -11.16 0.17
C LEU A 77 11.18 -9.71 0.31
N THR A 78 11.99 -9.24 -0.65
CA THR A 78 12.50 -7.86 -0.63
C THR A 78 11.38 -6.82 -0.74
N ILE A 79 10.32 -7.13 -1.47
CA ILE A 79 9.12 -6.30 -1.58
C ILE A 79 8.41 -6.21 -0.23
N CYS A 80 8.18 -7.34 0.45
CA CYS A 80 7.55 -7.37 1.76
C CYS A 80 8.36 -6.59 2.81
N ILE A 81 9.68 -6.78 2.84
CA ILE A 81 10.58 -6.03 3.74
C ILE A 81 10.48 -4.53 3.46
N ASN A 82 10.57 -4.14 2.19
CA ASN A 82 10.47 -2.74 1.80
C ASN A 82 9.09 -2.14 2.14
N SER A 83 8.01 -2.91 1.98
CA SER A 83 6.66 -2.48 2.34
C SER A 83 6.53 -2.17 3.84
N LEU A 84 7.11 -2.99 4.71
CA LEU A 84 7.14 -2.75 6.15
C LEU A 84 7.97 -1.49 6.50
N ILE A 85 9.15 -1.34 5.87
CA ILE A 85 10.01 -0.18 6.10
C ILE A 85 9.29 1.11 5.69
N ILE A 86 8.68 1.13 4.50
CA ILE A 86 7.96 2.29 3.98
C ILE A 86 6.71 2.58 4.81
N ALA A 87 5.96 1.56 5.26
CA ALA A 87 4.74 1.78 6.06
C ALA A 87 5.02 2.36 7.45
N THR A 88 6.18 2.04 8.05
CA THR A 88 6.55 2.46 9.41
C THR A 88 6.41 3.98 9.66
N PRO A 89 7.03 4.88 8.88
CA PRO A 89 6.87 6.32 9.08
C PRO A 89 5.40 6.77 8.97
N PHE A 90 4.59 6.18 8.08
CA PHE A 90 3.18 6.54 7.97
C PHE A 90 2.37 6.12 9.19
N PHE A 91 2.59 4.91 9.71
CA PHE A 91 1.90 4.49 10.93
C PHE A 91 2.32 5.31 12.15
N VAL A 92 3.60 5.68 12.24
CA VAL A 92 4.06 6.58 13.32
C VAL A 92 3.40 7.95 13.20
N LEU A 93 3.33 8.52 11.99
CA LEU A 93 2.69 9.82 11.75
C LEU A 93 1.18 9.78 11.99
N LEU A 94 0.49 8.69 11.59
CA LEU A 94 -0.93 8.49 11.85
C LEU A 94 -1.22 8.30 13.34
N GLY A 95 -0.37 7.55 14.05
CA GLY A 95 -0.46 7.42 15.50
C GLY A 95 -0.30 8.78 16.17
N TRP A 96 0.74 9.53 15.79
CA TRP A 96 1.01 10.86 16.30
C TRP A 96 -0.13 11.85 16.00
N SER A 97 -0.73 11.84 14.80
CA SER A 97 -1.83 12.74 14.47
C SER A 97 -3.10 12.46 15.30
N HIS A 98 -3.30 11.21 15.73
CA HIS A 98 -4.43 10.81 16.56
C HIS A 98 -4.20 11.06 18.06
N THR A 99 -2.99 10.86 18.56
CA THR A 99 -2.67 10.96 20.00
C THR A 99 -1.99 12.24 20.42
N GLY A 100 -1.42 13.00 19.47
CA GLY A 100 -0.56 14.16 19.73
C GLY A 100 0.88 13.79 20.15
N GLU A 101 1.17 12.50 20.37
CA GLU A 101 2.46 12.03 20.88
C GLU A 101 3.02 10.86 20.06
N ILE A 102 4.34 10.91 19.80
CA ILE A 102 5.04 9.78 19.19
C ILE A 102 5.24 8.70 20.27
N SER A 103 4.67 7.51 20.05
CA SER A 103 4.85 6.39 20.97
C SER A 103 6.33 6.06 21.14
N LYS A 104 6.79 6.01 22.40
CA LYS A 104 8.15 5.57 22.75
C LYS A 104 8.44 4.14 22.27
N GLU A 105 7.40 3.32 22.17
CA GLU A 105 7.46 1.93 21.74
C GLU A 105 6.77 1.76 20.38
N TRP A 106 7.06 2.65 19.43
CA TRP A 106 6.46 2.64 18.08
C TRP A 106 6.50 1.26 17.41
N TRP A 107 7.58 0.50 17.60
CA TRP A 107 7.76 -0.83 17.01
C TRP A 107 6.70 -1.84 17.48
N LYS A 108 6.06 -1.61 18.64
CA LYS A 108 4.97 -2.48 19.13
C LYS A 108 3.73 -2.44 18.24
N MET A 109 3.60 -1.48 17.31
CA MET A 109 2.52 -1.52 16.33
C MET A 109 2.52 -2.81 15.48
N TYR A 110 3.68 -3.42 15.29
CA TYR A 110 3.85 -4.67 14.55
C TYR A 110 3.60 -5.92 15.41
N THR A 111 3.23 -5.80 16.69
CA THR A 111 2.65 -6.95 17.41
C THR A 111 1.20 -7.19 17.01
N ASN A 112 0.54 -6.18 16.43
CA ASN A 112 -0.81 -6.30 15.91
C ASN A 112 -0.80 -6.92 14.51
N THR A 113 -1.40 -8.11 14.40
CA THR A 113 -1.51 -8.86 13.14
C THR A 113 -2.18 -8.05 12.02
N TRP A 114 -3.17 -7.21 12.35
CA TRP A 114 -3.87 -6.38 11.37
C TRP A 114 -2.96 -5.30 10.78
N THR A 115 -2.13 -4.65 11.61
CA THR A 115 -1.15 -3.66 11.16
C THR A 115 -0.15 -4.29 10.18
N ILE A 116 0.36 -5.47 10.51
CA ILE A 116 1.26 -6.22 9.62
C ILE A 116 0.55 -6.54 8.29
N LEU A 117 -0.68 -7.04 8.34
CA LEU A 117 -1.43 -7.41 7.14
C LEU A 117 -1.69 -6.20 6.24
N MET A 118 -2.06 -5.06 6.82
CA MET A 118 -2.26 -3.78 6.11
C MET A 118 -0.97 -3.27 5.46
N ALA A 119 0.18 -3.46 6.12
CA ALA A 119 1.48 -3.09 5.56
C ALA A 119 1.93 -4.02 4.44
N LEU A 120 1.65 -5.32 4.56
CA LEU A 120 2.12 -6.32 3.59
C LEU A 120 1.21 -6.45 2.36
N LEU A 121 -0.10 -6.26 2.50
CA LEU A 121 -1.04 -6.51 1.41
C LEU A 121 -0.74 -5.68 0.15
N PRO A 122 -0.44 -4.36 0.21
CA PRO A 122 -0.02 -3.61 -0.97
C PRO A 122 1.28 -4.16 -1.59
N GLY A 123 2.22 -4.63 -0.77
CA GLY A 123 3.44 -5.29 -1.24
C GLY A 123 3.17 -6.61 -1.96
N LEU A 124 2.26 -7.44 -1.43
CA LEU A 124 1.82 -8.68 -2.09
C LEU A 124 1.14 -8.38 -3.44
N CYS A 125 0.22 -7.41 -3.45
CA CYS A 125 -0.45 -6.97 -4.67
C CYS A 125 0.56 -6.42 -5.69
N TYR A 126 1.52 -5.60 -5.24
CA TYR A 126 2.60 -5.11 -6.10
C TYR A 126 3.37 -6.27 -6.74
N TRP A 127 3.80 -7.26 -5.97
CA TRP A 127 4.49 -8.43 -6.52
C TRP A 127 3.64 -9.18 -7.54
N LEU A 128 2.35 -9.42 -7.24
CA LEU A 128 1.41 -10.08 -8.15
C LEU A 128 1.24 -9.30 -9.47
N PHE A 129 1.08 -7.98 -9.41
CA PHE A 129 1.02 -7.16 -10.62
C PHE A 129 2.34 -7.17 -11.38
N LEU A 130 3.48 -7.16 -10.67
CA LEU A 130 4.80 -7.19 -11.28
C LEU A 130 5.03 -8.48 -12.09
N ILE A 131 4.53 -9.63 -11.62
CA ILE A 131 4.65 -10.90 -12.36
C ILE A 131 3.58 -11.06 -13.45
N ASN A 132 2.37 -10.54 -13.25
CA ASN A 132 1.22 -10.77 -14.14
C ASN A 132 1.05 -9.70 -15.23
N LEU A 133 1.66 -8.52 -15.08
CA LEU A 133 1.69 -7.55 -16.17
C LEU A 133 2.53 -8.15 -17.31
N ASN A 134 1.84 -8.68 -18.32
CA ASN A 134 2.49 -9.13 -19.56
C ASN A 134 3.29 -7.97 -20.12
N ASP A 135 4.57 -8.23 -20.42
CA ASP A 135 5.33 -7.36 -21.28
C ASP A 135 4.65 -7.45 -22.66
N LYS A 136 3.71 -6.55 -22.94
CA LYS A 136 3.39 -6.21 -24.32
C LYS A 136 4.62 -5.44 -24.80
N GLU A 137 5.65 -6.17 -25.19
CA GLU A 137 6.64 -5.69 -26.16
C GLU A 137 5.94 -5.34 -27.47
#